data_AF-A0A821UY88-F1
#
_entry.id   AF-A0A821UY88-F1
#
_cell.length_a   1.000
_cell.length_b   1.000
_cell.length_c   1.000
_cell.angle_alpha   90.00
_cell.angle_beta   90.00
_cell.angle_gamma   90.00
#
_symmetry.space_group_name_H-M   'P 1'
#
loop_
_entity.id
_entity.type
_entity.pdbx_description
1 polymer ?
#
loop_
_entity_poly.entity_id
_entity_poly.type
_entity_poly.pdbx_seq_one_letter_code
_entity_poly.pdbx_strand_id
1 'polypeptide(L)'
;MKNIRLYVILIDLSLIFVFSGSSYLPEWSSLDTRPLPSWYDQSKVGIFIHWGVFSVPSINSEAWMWWAWKGNNPNPDTVAFMKKNYRPDWTYADFAEQFHAELYDPNEWADIFAASGAKYIVLTSKHHEGFTMWPSKYSFNWNAMDVGPKRDLL
;
A
#
# COMPACT_ATOMS: atom_id res chain seq x y z
N MET A 1 49.48 -24.30 -56.89
CA MET A 1 49.37 -23.46 -55.67
C MET A 1 47.89 -23.30 -55.35
N LYS A 2 47.48 -23.72 -54.16
CA LYS A 2 46.08 -23.94 -53.73
C LYS A 2 45.47 -22.64 -53.20
N ASN A 3 44.32 -22.22 -53.72
CA ASN A 3 43.53 -21.12 -53.18
C ASN A 3 42.41 -21.68 -52.30
N ILE A 4 42.57 -21.58 -50.98
CA ILE A 4 41.56 -21.92 -49.98
C ILE A 4 40.72 -20.65 -49.74
N ARG A 5 39.41 -20.71 -50.02
CA ARG A 5 38.45 -19.69 -49.61
C ARG A 5 37.88 -20.07 -48.24
N LEU A 6 38.16 -19.26 -47.22
CA LEU A 6 37.54 -19.37 -45.90
C LEU A 6 36.15 -18.71 -45.95
N TYR A 7 35.11 -19.48 -45.67
CA TYR A 7 33.78 -18.96 -45.37
C TYR A 7 33.68 -18.75 -43.86
N VAL A 8 33.50 -17.50 -43.42
CA VAL A 8 33.16 -17.18 -42.03
C VAL A 8 31.64 -17.25 -41.91
N ILE A 9 31.14 -18.26 -41.19
CA ILE A 9 29.73 -18.37 -40.80
C ILE A 9 29.58 -17.59 -39.49
N LEU A 10 28.93 -16.44 -39.55
CA LEU A 10 28.43 -15.71 -38.38
C LEU A 10 27.14 -16.41 -37.92
N ILE A 11 27.20 -17.10 -36.79
CA ILE A 11 26.01 -17.62 -36.10
C ILE A 11 25.52 -16.51 -35.19
N ASP A 12 24.45 -15.84 -35.60
CA ASP A 12 23.73 -14.87 -34.78
C ASP A 12 22.87 -15.64 -33.77
N LEU A 13 23.32 -15.67 -32.51
CA LEU A 13 22.64 -16.39 -31.42
C LEU A 13 21.64 -15.44 -30.75
N SER A 14 20.54 -15.15 -31.43
CA SER A 14 19.42 -14.42 -30.82
C SER A 14 18.73 -15.32 -29.79
N LEU A 15 19.02 -15.10 -28.50
CA LEU A 15 18.31 -15.70 -27.37
C LEU A 15 16.86 -15.21 -27.37
N ILE A 16 15.94 -16.06 -27.84
CA ILE A 16 14.51 -15.86 -27.68
C ILE A 16 14.16 -16.22 -26.25
N PHE A 17 14.03 -15.22 -25.37
CA PHE A 17 13.39 -15.40 -24.07
C PHE A 17 11.88 -15.58 -24.30
N VAL A 18 11.42 -16.82 -24.33
CA VAL A 18 9.99 -17.12 -24.25
C VAL A 18 9.55 -16.90 -22.81
N PHE A 19 8.98 -15.74 -22.52
CA PHE A 19 8.22 -15.53 -21.29
C PHE A 19 6.92 -16.33 -21.38
N SER A 20 6.94 -17.56 -20.87
CA SER A 20 5.70 -18.30 -20.60
C SER A 20 5.02 -17.69 -19.38
N GLY A 21 4.22 -16.65 -19.60
CA GLY A 21 3.22 -16.24 -18.62
C GLY A 21 2.18 -17.35 -18.49
N SER A 22 2.21 -18.10 -17.39
CA SER A 22 1.13 -19.05 -17.10
C SER A 22 -0.16 -18.25 -16.90
N SER A 23 -1.16 -18.47 -17.78
CA SER A 23 -2.48 -17.86 -17.63
C SER A 23 -3.28 -18.65 -16.59
N TYR A 24 -3.58 -18.03 -15.46
CA TYR A 24 -4.47 -18.61 -14.45
C TYR A 24 -5.94 -18.48 -14.88
N LEU A 25 -6.71 -19.54 -14.68
CA LEU A 25 -8.17 -19.50 -14.79
C LEU A 25 -8.79 -19.01 -13.47
N PRO A 26 -9.97 -18.39 -13.49
CA PRO A 26 -10.68 -17.94 -12.28
C PRO A 26 -11.34 -19.11 -11.52
N GLU A 27 -10.58 -20.20 -11.30
CA GLU A 27 -10.99 -21.43 -10.64
C GLU A 27 -9.94 -21.81 -9.58
N TRP A 28 -10.38 -22.32 -8.43
CA TRP A 28 -9.49 -22.68 -7.32
C TRP A 28 -8.38 -23.65 -7.74
N SER A 29 -8.75 -24.68 -8.50
CA SER A 29 -7.81 -25.68 -9.03
C SER A 29 -6.67 -25.08 -9.85
N SER A 30 -6.91 -23.96 -10.54
CA SER A 30 -5.90 -23.24 -11.30
C SER A 30 -5.10 -22.28 -10.41
N LEU A 31 -5.77 -21.50 -9.56
CA LEU A 31 -5.12 -20.52 -8.69
C LEU A 31 -4.19 -21.17 -7.66
N ASP A 32 -4.54 -22.35 -7.16
CA ASP A 32 -3.74 -23.10 -6.19
C ASP A 32 -2.44 -23.65 -6.79
N THR A 33 -2.31 -23.68 -8.12
CA THR A 33 -1.04 -24.04 -8.77
C THR A 33 -0.01 -22.91 -8.72
N ARG A 34 -0.40 -21.69 -8.30
CA ARG A 34 0.50 -20.54 -8.25
C ARG A 34 1.57 -20.74 -7.17
N PRO A 35 2.85 -20.87 -7.55
CA PRO A 35 3.91 -21.02 -6.57
C PRO A 35 4.10 -19.73 -5.77
N LEU A 36 4.61 -19.86 -4.55
CA LEU A 36 5.08 -18.70 -3.79
C LEU A 36 6.25 -18.05 -4.55
N PRO A 37 6.20 -16.74 -4.86
CA PRO A 37 7.30 -16.06 -5.52
C PRO A 37 8.57 -16.15 -4.69
N SER A 38 9.69 -16.52 -5.33
CA SER A 38 10.98 -16.72 -4.65
C SER A 38 11.46 -15.49 -3.89
N TRP A 39 11.23 -14.28 -4.43
CA TRP A 39 11.60 -13.04 -3.77
C TRP A 39 10.91 -12.85 -2.41
N TYR A 40 9.64 -13.28 -2.29
CA TYR A 40 8.88 -13.13 -1.05
C TYR A 40 9.38 -14.11 0.01
N ASP A 41 9.64 -15.36 -0.39
CA ASP A 41 10.25 -16.33 0.51
C ASP A 41 11.64 -15.85 0.95
N GLN A 42 12.47 -15.30 0.05
CA GLN A 42 13.81 -14.81 0.40
C GLN A 42 13.81 -13.54 1.24
N SER A 43 12.73 -12.75 1.21
CA SER A 43 12.65 -11.44 1.87
C SER A 43 12.69 -11.53 3.39
N LYS A 44 12.01 -12.54 3.97
CA LYS A 44 11.89 -12.86 5.42
C LYS A 44 11.30 -11.77 6.32
N VAL A 45 11.61 -10.49 6.11
CA VAL A 45 11.17 -9.34 6.92
C VAL A 45 10.62 -8.26 6.00
N GLY A 46 9.45 -7.73 6.38
CA GLY A 46 8.86 -6.55 5.76
C GLY A 46 8.16 -5.67 6.80
N ILE A 47 7.85 -4.44 6.41
CA ILE A 47 7.22 -3.44 7.26
C ILE A 47 5.78 -3.20 6.79
N PHE A 48 4.83 -3.24 7.72
CA PHE A 48 3.44 -2.90 7.45
C PHE A 48 3.08 -1.58 8.15
N ILE A 49 2.56 -0.64 7.38
CA ILE A 49 2.25 0.72 7.82
C ILE A 49 0.74 0.89 7.85
N HIS A 50 0.20 1.12 9.04
CA HIS A 50 -1.19 1.57 9.22
C HIS A 50 -1.19 3.09 9.32
N TRP A 51 -1.55 3.74 8.24
CA TRP A 51 -1.60 5.21 8.17
C TRP A 51 -2.77 5.66 7.31
N GLY A 52 -3.50 6.65 7.81
CA GLY A 52 -4.68 7.20 7.16
C GLY A 52 -5.42 8.18 8.06
N VAL A 53 -6.70 8.44 7.75
CA VAL A 53 -7.53 9.42 8.47
C VAL A 53 -7.65 9.12 9.97
N PHE A 54 -7.67 7.84 10.35
CA PHE A 54 -7.67 7.41 11.76
C PHE A 54 -6.43 7.85 12.54
N SER A 55 -5.32 8.17 11.88
CA SER A 55 -4.09 8.64 12.52
C SER A 55 -4.20 10.09 13.01
N VAL A 56 -5.10 10.91 12.43
CA VAL A 56 -5.26 12.33 12.79
C VAL A 56 -5.52 12.55 14.29
N PRO A 57 -6.55 11.93 14.91
CA PRO A 57 -6.81 12.15 16.33
C PRO A 57 -5.75 11.55 17.27
N SER A 58 -4.86 10.67 16.77
CA SER A 58 -3.71 10.11 17.50
C SER A 58 -4.05 9.58 18.90
N ILE A 59 -5.22 8.97 19.07
CA ILE A 59 -5.67 8.35 20.32
C ILE A 59 -5.87 6.85 20.15
N ASN A 60 -5.49 6.10 21.18
CA ASN A 60 -5.37 4.64 21.17
C ASN A 60 -4.33 4.13 20.16
N SER A 61 -3.97 2.86 20.30
CA SER A 61 -2.99 2.19 19.44
C SER A 61 -3.58 1.62 18.15
N GLU A 62 -4.86 1.83 17.88
CA GLU A 62 -5.58 1.04 16.89
C GLU A 62 -6.13 1.89 15.74
N ALA A 63 -5.93 1.38 14.52
CA ALA A 63 -6.59 1.88 13.30
C ALA A 63 -8.13 1.76 13.33
N TRP A 64 -8.69 1.26 14.44
CA TRP A 64 -10.11 1.10 14.75
C TRP A 64 -10.74 2.33 15.42
N MET A 65 -10.18 3.53 15.20
CA MET A 65 -10.67 4.79 15.78
C MET A 65 -12.20 4.95 15.72
N TRP A 66 -12.79 4.67 14.56
CA TRP A 66 -14.24 4.74 14.39
C TRP A 66 -14.99 3.81 15.34
N TRP A 67 -14.52 2.57 15.51
CA TRP A 67 -15.14 1.59 16.38
C TRP A 67 -14.96 1.93 17.85
N ALA A 68 -13.77 2.42 18.23
CA ALA A 68 -13.49 2.90 19.57
C ALA A 68 -14.34 4.13 19.94
N TRP A 69 -14.78 4.93 18.96
CA TRP A 69 -15.60 6.12 19.21
C TRP A 69 -17.11 5.87 19.08
N LYS A 70 -17.56 5.24 17.99
CA LYS A 70 -18.97 5.08 17.62
C LYS A 70 -19.38 3.63 17.31
N GLY A 71 -18.51 2.65 17.58
CA GLY A 71 -18.81 1.23 17.42
C GLY A 71 -19.80 0.73 18.47
N ASN A 72 -20.08 -0.58 18.45
CA ASN A 72 -21.06 -1.20 19.35
C ASN A 72 -20.70 -1.10 20.85
N ASN A 73 -19.40 -1.06 21.16
CA ASN A 73 -18.90 -0.89 22.52
C ASN A 73 -17.81 0.19 22.52
N PRO A 74 -18.20 1.48 22.53
CA PRO A 74 -17.24 2.57 22.41
C PRO A 74 -16.36 2.65 23.66
N ASN A 75 -15.08 2.91 23.46
CA ASN A 75 -14.12 3.09 24.53
C ASN A 75 -14.40 4.43 25.25
N PRO A 76 -14.63 4.42 26.59
CA PRO A 76 -14.93 5.64 27.35
C PRO A 76 -13.88 6.75 27.22
N ASP A 77 -12.59 6.39 27.19
CA ASP A 77 -11.49 7.34 27.09
C ASP A 77 -11.47 8.01 25.72
N THR A 78 -11.79 7.25 24.67
CA THR A 78 -11.90 7.78 23.30
C THR A 78 -13.07 8.75 23.20
N VAL A 79 -14.23 8.39 23.75
CA VAL A 79 -15.40 9.27 23.76
C VAL A 79 -15.13 10.54 24.57
N ALA A 80 -14.47 10.43 25.72
CA ALA A 80 -14.11 11.58 26.56
C ALA A 80 -13.11 12.50 25.85
N PHE A 81 -12.09 11.94 25.20
CA PHE A 81 -11.14 12.68 24.39
C PHE A 81 -11.84 13.41 23.23
N MET A 82 -12.75 12.72 22.51
CA MET A 82 -13.49 13.32 21.41
C MET A 82 -14.34 14.50 21.88
N LYS A 83 -15.06 14.36 23.00
CA LYS A 83 -15.87 15.43 23.61
C LYS A 83 -15.03 16.62 24.10
N LYS A 84 -13.79 16.37 24.54
CA LYS A 84 -12.90 17.40 25.08
C LYS A 84 -12.21 18.22 23.99
N ASN A 85 -11.82 17.58 22.88
CA ASN A 85 -10.95 18.19 21.87
C ASN A 85 -11.68 18.61 20.60
N TYR A 86 -12.87 18.06 20.31
CA TYR A 86 -13.63 18.35 19.10
C TYR A 86 -15.01 18.92 19.42
N ARG A 87 -15.57 19.67 18.47
CA ARG A 87 -16.90 20.26 18.61
C ARG A 87 -18.01 19.19 18.68
N PRO A 88 -19.17 19.46 19.31
CA PRO A 88 -20.22 18.46 19.52
C PRO A 88 -20.80 17.82 18.25
N ASP A 89 -20.75 18.52 17.12
CA ASP A 89 -21.24 18.09 15.80
C ASP A 89 -20.15 17.44 14.93
N TRP A 90 -18.95 17.21 15.47
CA TRP A 90 -17.84 16.62 14.74
C TRP A 90 -18.20 15.22 14.22
N THR A 91 -17.93 14.99 12.94
CA THR A 91 -18.08 13.70 12.27
C THR A 91 -16.73 13.07 11.99
N TYR A 92 -16.71 11.78 11.67
CA TYR A 92 -15.45 11.14 11.28
C TYR A 92 -14.96 11.61 9.90
N ALA A 93 -15.87 12.04 9.03
CA ALA A 93 -15.52 12.59 7.73
C ALA A 93 -14.69 13.87 7.88
N ASP A 94 -14.96 14.66 8.91
CA ASP A 94 -14.24 15.91 9.20
C ASP A 94 -12.73 15.68 9.45
N PHE A 95 -12.34 14.48 9.89
CA PHE A 95 -10.92 14.12 10.03
C PHE A 95 -10.18 14.03 8.69
N ALA A 96 -10.88 13.71 7.60
CA ALA A 96 -10.23 13.64 6.29
C ALA A 96 -9.71 15.00 5.84
N GLU A 97 -10.42 16.08 6.20
CA GLU A 97 -9.95 17.44 5.94
C GLU A 97 -8.68 17.76 6.72
N GLN A 98 -8.51 17.22 7.93
CA GLN A 98 -7.33 17.42 8.78
C GLN A 98 -6.15 16.51 8.43
N PHE A 99 -6.36 15.47 7.63
CA PHE A 99 -5.30 14.57 7.20
C PHE A 99 -4.50 15.21 6.07
N HIS A 100 -3.54 16.08 6.39
CA HIS A 100 -2.82 16.83 5.36
C HIS A 100 -1.54 16.15 4.86
N ALA A 101 -0.95 15.26 5.65
CA ALA A 101 0.36 14.65 5.37
C ALA A 101 1.48 15.67 5.06
N GLU A 102 1.49 16.83 5.74
CA GLU A 102 2.40 17.95 5.44
C GLU A 102 3.89 17.62 5.51
N LEU A 103 4.26 16.71 6.41
CA LEU A 103 5.65 16.28 6.63
C LEU A 103 5.97 14.93 5.97
N TYR A 104 5.12 14.48 5.04
CA TYR A 104 5.31 13.18 4.39
C TYR A 104 6.33 13.26 3.25
N ASP A 105 7.51 12.69 3.48
CA ASP A 105 8.50 12.40 2.45
C ASP A 105 8.63 10.87 2.24
N PRO A 106 8.16 10.33 1.09
CA PRO A 106 8.28 8.90 0.79
C PRO A 106 9.74 8.46 0.60
N ASN A 107 10.65 9.36 0.21
CA ASN A 107 12.07 9.00 0.06
C ASN A 107 12.73 8.78 1.42
N GLU A 108 12.46 9.68 2.38
CA GLU A 108 12.94 9.51 3.76
C GLU A 108 12.42 8.20 4.36
N TRP A 109 11.14 7.89 4.15
CA TRP A 109 10.57 6.62 4.58
C TRP A 109 11.27 5.43 3.91
N ALA A 110 11.46 5.46 2.59
CA ALA A 110 12.15 4.40 1.85
C ALA A 110 13.58 4.18 2.36
N ASP A 111 14.32 5.25 2.64
CA ASP A 111 15.67 5.20 3.18
C ASP A 111 15.70 4.55 4.58
N ILE A 112 14.77 4.94 5.47
CA ILE A 112 14.64 4.34 6.81
C ILE A 112 14.30 2.85 6.71
N PHE A 113 13.36 2.47 5.83
CA PHE A 113 12.96 1.08 5.66
C PHE A 113 14.08 0.24 5.06
N ALA A 114 14.83 0.76 4.09
CA ALA A 114 16.01 0.10 3.55
C ALA A 114 17.09 -0.09 4.63
N ALA A 115 17.33 0.94 5.45
CA ALA A 115 18.29 0.89 6.56
C ALA A 115 17.88 -0.13 7.64
N SER A 116 16.59 -0.35 7.86
CA SER A 116 16.09 -1.38 8.78
C SER A 116 16.38 -2.82 8.35
N GLY A 117 16.74 -3.03 7.08
CA GLY A 117 16.93 -4.35 6.47
C GLY A 117 15.67 -5.01 5.94
N ALA A 118 14.50 -4.37 6.08
CA ALA A 118 13.24 -4.81 5.48
C ALA A 118 13.36 -4.95 3.96
N LYS A 119 12.73 -5.99 3.39
CA LYS A 119 12.80 -6.32 1.96
C LYS A 119 11.51 -6.04 1.19
N TYR A 120 10.43 -5.76 1.91
CA TYR A 120 9.17 -5.29 1.34
C TYR A 120 8.44 -4.38 2.33
N ILE A 121 7.61 -3.51 1.79
CA ILE A 121 6.77 -2.58 2.55
C ILE A 121 5.34 -2.78 2.08
N VAL A 122 4.41 -2.75 3.02
CA VAL A 122 2.98 -2.69 2.73
C VAL A 122 2.46 -1.42 3.38
N LEU A 123 1.80 -0.57 2.60
CA LEU A 123 1.05 0.58 3.11
C LEU A 123 -0.43 0.24 3.02
N THR A 124 -1.20 0.59 4.05
CA THR A 124 -2.66 0.48 4.01
C THR A 124 -3.21 1.36 2.88
N SER A 125 -3.56 0.75 1.75
CA SER A 125 -4.17 1.46 0.63
C SER A 125 -5.58 1.96 1.01
N LYS A 126 -6.34 1.10 1.68
CA LYS A 126 -7.67 1.37 2.23
C LYS A 126 -7.86 0.53 3.49
N HIS A 127 -8.23 1.15 4.59
CA HIS A 127 -8.55 0.45 5.83
C HIS A 127 -10.08 0.37 6.03
N HIS A 128 -10.55 -0.03 7.22
CA HIS A 128 -11.96 -0.35 7.49
C HIS A 128 -12.91 0.85 7.39
N GLU A 129 -12.40 2.07 7.55
CA GLU A 129 -13.14 3.32 7.33
C GLU A 129 -13.38 3.64 5.85
N GLY A 130 -12.76 2.87 4.95
CA GLY A 130 -13.00 2.97 3.50
C GLY A 130 -12.31 4.14 2.81
N PHE A 131 -11.50 4.93 3.51
CA PHE A 131 -10.72 6.02 2.92
C PHE A 131 -9.61 5.44 2.04
N THR A 132 -9.55 5.90 0.78
CA THR A 132 -8.53 5.40 -0.16
C THR A 132 -7.35 6.36 -0.24
N MET A 133 -6.14 5.81 -0.11
CA MET A 133 -4.88 6.58 -0.14
C MET A 133 -4.44 6.99 -1.55
N TRP A 134 -5.26 6.69 -2.57
CA TRP A 134 -5.04 6.96 -3.99
C TRP A 134 -6.30 7.56 -4.63
N PRO A 135 -6.23 8.19 -5.82
CA PRO A 135 -7.40 8.77 -6.52
C PRO A 135 -8.33 7.68 -7.10
N SER A 136 -9.06 7.00 -6.23
CA SER A 136 -9.98 5.93 -6.61
C SER A 136 -11.22 6.46 -7.34
N LYS A 137 -11.47 5.98 -8.56
CA LYS A 137 -12.70 6.27 -9.32
C LYS A 137 -13.98 5.73 -8.64
N TYR A 138 -13.84 4.82 -7.69
CA TYR A 138 -14.95 4.16 -7.01
C TYR A 138 -15.24 4.74 -5.62
N SER A 139 -14.34 5.56 -5.08
CA SER A 139 -14.46 6.20 -3.76
C SER A 139 -14.47 7.72 -3.93
N PHE A 140 -15.48 8.19 -4.67
CA PHE A 140 -15.67 9.61 -4.97
C PHE A 140 -15.74 10.43 -3.67
N ASN A 141 -14.93 11.49 -3.59
CA ASN A 141 -14.89 12.42 -2.46
C ASN A 141 -14.48 11.80 -1.10
N TRP A 142 -13.92 10.59 -1.12
CA TRP A 142 -13.40 9.89 0.08
C TRP A 142 -12.05 9.24 -0.22
N ASN A 143 -11.10 10.08 -0.64
CA ASN A 143 -9.74 9.67 -0.99
C ASN A 143 -8.72 10.81 -0.81
N ALA A 144 -7.44 10.45 -0.73
CA ALA A 144 -6.33 11.38 -0.44
C ALA A 144 -6.10 12.46 -1.50
N MET A 145 -6.60 12.26 -2.72
CA MET A 145 -6.54 13.28 -3.78
C MET A 145 -7.69 14.28 -3.65
N ASP A 146 -8.91 13.79 -3.38
CA ASP A 146 -10.11 14.62 -3.29
C ASP A 146 -10.20 15.42 -1.99
N VAL A 147 -9.67 14.91 -0.87
CA VAL A 147 -9.73 15.57 0.44
C VAL A 147 -8.46 15.32 1.25
N GLY A 148 -8.07 16.29 2.08
CA GLY A 148 -6.86 16.23 2.91
C GLY A 148 -5.58 16.49 2.11
N PRO A 149 -4.71 15.50 1.84
CA PRO A 149 -3.35 15.73 1.34
C PRO A 149 -3.26 16.30 -0.08
N LYS A 150 -4.33 16.14 -0.87
CA LYS A 150 -4.35 16.46 -2.31
C LYS A 150 -3.20 15.79 -3.06
N ARG A 151 -2.92 14.53 -2.72
CA ARG A 151 -1.78 13.76 -3.22
C ARG A 151 -2.15 12.29 -3.29
N ASP A 152 -1.65 11.60 -4.32
CA ASP A 152 -1.60 10.14 -4.33
C ASP A 152 -0.49 9.67 -3.38
N LEU A 153 -0.88 8.97 -2.31
CA LEU A 153 0.02 8.51 -1.26
C LEU A 153 0.47 7.06 -1.44
N LEU A 154 0.01 6.37 -2.50
CA LEU A 154 0.47 5.03 -2.87
C LEU A 154 1.53 5.04 -3.98
#